data_AF-A0A6L9MME2-F1
#
_entry.id   AF-A0A6L9MME2-F1
#
_cell.length_a   1.000
_cell.length_b   1.000
_cell.length_c   1.000
_cell.angle_alpha   90.00
_cell.angle_beta   90.00
_cell.angle_gamma   90.00
#
_symmetry.space_group_name_H-M   'P 1'
#
loop_
_entity.id
_entity.type
_entity.pdbx_description
1 polymer ?
#
loop_
_entity_poly.entity_id
_entity_poly.type
_entity_poly.pdbx_seq_one_letter_code
_entity_poly.pdbx_strand_id
1 'polypeptide(L)' 'MPLFAKPVVAPRPVDPVFIRKHLTALVRLVRNAERMPFDAGEAESWETRFPDLARLLPGDEGEQLHAAFAAELARLRRED' A
#
# COMPACT_ATOMS: atom_id res chain seq x y z
N MET A 1 39.15 -22.13 -6.60
CA MET A 1 38.02 -21.79 -7.50
C MET A 1 36.76 -21.63 -6.64
N PRO A 2 36.21 -20.42 -6.44
CA PRO A 2 35.00 -20.25 -5.64
C PRO A 2 33.75 -20.57 -6.48
N LEU A 3 32.99 -21.58 -6.08
CA LEU A 3 31.79 -22.11 -6.75
C LEU A 3 30.48 -21.51 -6.22
N PHE A 4 30.44 -20.21 -5.93
CA PHE A 4 29.21 -19.56 -5.46
C PHE A 4 28.94 -18.28 -6.24
N ALA A 5 28.71 -18.41 -7.55
CA ALA A 5 27.94 -17.41 -8.28
C ALA A 5 26.49 -17.51 -7.77
N LYS A 6 26.08 -16.64 -6.85
CA LYS A 6 24.67 -16.51 -6.48
C LYS A 6 23.89 -16.20 -7.77
N PRO A 7 22.89 -17.02 -8.16
CA PRO A 7 22.09 -16.70 -9.32
C PRO A 7 21.43 -15.34 -9.07
N VAL A 8 21.65 -14.41 -9.99
CA VAL A 8 20.94 -13.13 -10.01
C VAL A 8 19.50 -13.45 -10.36
N VAL A 9 18.66 -13.61 -9.33
CA VAL A 9 17.22 -13.78 -9.51
C VAL A 9 16.70 -12.47 -10.09
N ALA A 10 16.26 -12.50 -11.35
CA ALA A 10 15.61 -11.35 -11.97
C ALA A 10 14.41 -10.93 -11.09
N PRO A 11 14.24 -9.63 -10.78
CA PRO A 11 13.10 -9.18 -10.00
C PRO A 11 11.82 -9.62 -10.70
N ARG A 12 10.97 -10.36 -9.98
CA ARG A 12 9.65 -10.75 -10.50
C ARG A 12 8.88 -9.48 -10.85
N PRO A 13 8.21 -9.41 -12.02
CA PRO A 13 7.32 -8.30 -12.31
C PRO A 13 6.29 -8.21 -11.18
N VAL A 14 6.13 -7.01 -10.61
CA VAL A 14 5.13 -6.81 -9.57
C VAL A 14 3.75 -6.94 -10.23
N ASP A 15 2.96 -7.90 -9.79
CA ASP A 15 1.64 -8.17 -10.36
C ASP A 15 0.66 -7.03 -10.00
N PRO A 16 0.18 -6.22 -10.96
CA PRO A 16 -0.76 -5.13 -10.68
C PRO A 16 -2.07 -5.63 -10.09
N VAL A 17 -2.50 -6.87 -10.39
CA VAL A 17 -3.70 -7.47 -9.80
C VAL A 17 -3.51 -7.69 -8.31
N PHE A 18 -2.32 -8.16 -7.91
CA PHE A 18 -1.97 -8.34 -6.51
C PHE A 18 -1.93 -6.99 -5.78
N ILE A 19 -1.27 -5.98 -6.35
CA ILE A 19 -1.21 -4.64 -5.77
C ILE A 19 -2.62 -4.08 -5.60
N ARG A 20 -3.44 -4.13 -6.64
CA ARG A 20 -4.81 -3.60 -6.62
C ARG A 20 -5.61 -4.24 -5.52
N LYS A 21 -5.58 -5.57 -5.42
CA LYS A 21 -6.28 -6.32 -4.37
C LYS A 21 -5.80 -5.91 -2.97
N HIS A 22 -4.49 -5.76 -2.80
CA HIS A 22 -3.90 -5.40 -1.52
C HIS A 22 -4.27 -3.96 -1.09
N LEU A 23 -4.08 -2.97 -1.95
CA LEU A 23 -4.43 -1.57 -1.68
C LEU A 23 -5.93 -1.40 -1.45
N THR A 24 -6.77 -2.10 -2.23
CA THR A 24 -8.22 -2.10 -2.01
C THR A 24 -8.59 -2.69 -0.65
N ALA A 25 -7.91 -3.74 -0.20
CA ALA A 25 -8.15 -4.33 1.11
C ALA A 25 -7.77 -3.36 2.24
N LEU A 26 -6.65 -2.64 2.11
CA LEU A 26 -6.25 -1.60 3.07
C LEU A 26 -7.26 -0.46 3.14
N VAL A 27 -7.73 0.05 2.00
CA VAL A 27 -8.80 1.07 1.97
C VAL A 27 -10.05 0.57 2.69
N ARG A 28 -10.46 -0.68 2.44
CA ARG A 28 -11.61 -1.29 3.12
C ARG A 28 -11.37 -1.45 4.62
N LEU A 29 -10.17 -1.79 5.05
CA LEU A 29 -9.82 -1.91 6.47
C LEU A 29 -10.00 -0.57 7.17
N VAL A 30 -9.36 0.49 6.66
CA VAL A 30 -9.42 1.83 7.26
C VAL A 30 -10.83 2.40 7.21
N ARG A 31 -11.56 2.17 6.11
CA ARG A 31 -12.96 2.61 5.97
C ARG A 31 -13.91 1.98 6.99
N ASN A 32 -13.72 0.69 7.29
CA ASN A 32 -14.57 -0.02 8.26
C ASN A 32 -14.08 0.12 9.70
N ALA A 33 -12.91 0.72 9.93
CA ALA A 33 -12.40 0.94 11.26
C ALA A 33 -13.13 2.12 11.92
N GLU A 34 -13.45 1.98 13.21
CA GLU A 34 -13.98 3.08 14.02
C GLU A 34 -12.86 3.96 14.60
N ARG A 35 -11.65 3.41 14.75
CA ARG A 35 -10.43 4.08 15.24
C ARG A 35 -9.24 3.68 14.41
N MET A 36 -8.11 4.38 14.56
CA MET A 36 -6.88 4.09 13.81
C MET A 36 -6.47 2.62 13.96
N PRO A 37 -6.49 1.80 12.88
CA PRO A 37 -6.20 0.36 12.96
C PRO A 37 -4.69 0.06 12.97
N PHE A 38 -3.85 1.06 12.73
CA PHE A 38 -2.40 0.97 12.66
C PHE A 38 -1.78 1.68 13.86
N ASP A 39 -0.62 1.23 14.31
CA ASP A 39 0.18 2.08 15.20
C ASP A 39 0.73 3.32 14.44
N ALA A 40 1.30 4.28 15.16
CA ALA A 40 1.80 5.52 14.56
C ALA A 40 2.88 5.27 13.49
N GLY A 41 3.77 4.30 13.71
CA GLY A 41 4.85 3.99 12.77
C GLY A 41 4.36 3.22 11.54
N GLU A 42 3.37 2.36 11.70
CA GLU A 42 2.67 1.68 10.62
C GLU A 42 1.88 2.67 9.78
N ALA A 43 1.17 3.62 10.39
CA ALA A 43 0.44 4.66 9.68
C ALA A 43 1.39 5.51 8.80
N GLU A 44 2.49 6.01 9.36
CA GLU A 44 3.51 6.76 8.61
C GLU A 44 4.14 5.91 7.48
N SER A 45 4.41 4.64 7.77
CA SER A 45 4.92 3.69 6.78
C SER A 45 3.96 3.52 5.61
N TRP A 46 2.66 3.39 5.89
CA TRP A 46 1.65 3.24 4.86
C TRP A 46 1.42 4.52 4.08
N GLU A 47 1.47 5.70 4.70
CA GLU A 47 1.39 6.98 3.97
C GLU A 47 2.51 7.16 2.95
N THR A 48 3.69 6.61 3.23
CA THR A 48 4.80 6.63 2.28
C THR A 48 4.68 5.54 1.23
N ARG A 49 4.40 4.30 1.63
CA ARG A 49 4.40 3.13 0.71
C ARG A 49 3.17 3.03 -0.17
N PHE A 50 2.01 3.44 0.32
CA PHE A 50 0.75 3.35 -0.42
C PHE A 50 0.82 4.08 -1.77
N PRO A 51 1.24 5.37 -1.87
CA PRO A 51 1.35 6.04 -3.16
C PRO A 51 2.39 5.40 -4.09
N ASP A 52 3.49 4.88 -3.56
CA ASP A 52 4.50 4.17 -4.36
C ASP A 52 3.93 2.89 -5.00
N LEU A 53 3.15 2.13 -4.23
CA LEU A 53 2.44 0.96 -4.75
C LEU A 53 1.31 1.36 -5.72
N ALA A 54 0.58 2.43 -5.42
CA ALA A 54 -0.52 2.91 -6.25
C ALA A 54 -0.05 3.34 -7.65
N ARG A 55 1.17 3.91 -7.77
CA ARG A 55 1.78 4.28 -9.06
C ARG A 55 2.04 3.10 -9.99
N LEU A 56 2.07 1.87 -9.47
CA LEU A 56 2.26 0.65 -10.27
C LEU A 56 0.95 0.16 -10.90
N LEU A 57 -0.18 0.79 -10.57
CA LEU A 57 -1.48 0.46 -11.12
C LEU A 57 -1.78 1.24 -12.41
N PRO A 58 -2.38 0.61 -13.43
CA PRO A 58 -2.70 1.27 -14.70
C PRO A 58 -3.82 2.32 -14.58
N GLY A 59 -3.65 3.42 -15.32
CA GLY A 59 -4.63 4.51 -15.40
C GLY A 59 -4.84 5.21 -14.06
N ASP A 60 -6.05 5.69 -13.82
CA ASP A 60 -6.35 6.55 -12.67
C ASP A 60 -6.72 5.74 -11.41
N GLU A 61 -6.63 4.41 -11.45
CA GLU A 61 -7.08 3.57 -10.34
C GLU A 61 -6.20 3.72 -9.08
N GLY A 62 -4.89 3.91 -9.28
CA GLY A 62 -3.95 4.15 -8.20
C GLY A 62 -4.24 5.46 -7.48
N GLU A 63 -4.48 6.53 -8.22
CA GLU A 63 -4.82 7.84 -7.66
C GLU A 63 -6.13 7.79 -6.89
N GLN A 64 -7.16 7.12 -7.43
CA GLN A 64 -8.44 6.93 -6.75
C GLN A 64 -8.30 6.17 -5.43
N LEU A 65 -7.53 5.08 -5.41
CA LEU A 65 -7.27 4.30 -4.20
C LEU A 65 -6.48 5.10 -3.17
N HIS A 66 -5.48 5.87 -3.61
CA HIS A 66 -4.67 6.71 -2.73
C HIS A 66 -5.50 7.83 -2.10
N ALA A 67 -6.32 8.52 -2.89
CA ALA A 67 -7.23 9.55 -2.38
C ALA A 67 -8.22 8.99 -1.36
N ALA A 68 -8.80 7.82 -1.63
CA ALA A 68 -9.69 7.14 -0.70
C ALA A 68 -8.99 6.76 0.62
N PHE A 69 -7.79 6.19 0.54
CA PHE A 69 -7.00 5.83 1.71
C PHE A 69 -6.64 7.04 2.58
N ALA A 70 -6.14 8.11 1.96
CA ALA A 70 -5.76 9.34 2.64
C ALA A 70 -6.97 10.02 3.32
N ALA A 71 -8.14 10.03 2.66
CA ALA A 71 -9.36 10.59 3.24
C ALA A 71 -9.81 9.82 4.49
N GLU A 72 -9.78 8.48 4.46
CA GLU A 72 -10.17 7.65 5.61
C GLU A 72 -9.15 7.74 6.75
N LEU A 73 -7.85 7.77 6.47
CA LEU A 73 -6.83 8.03 7.50
C LEU A 73 -7.05 9.39 8.17
N ALA A 74 -7.32 10.43 7.38
CA ALA A 74 -7.60 11.76 7.91
C ALA A 74 -8.90 11.82 8.72
N ARG A 75 -9.89 10.97 8.44
CA ARG A 75 -11.11 10.81 9.25
C ARG A 75 -10.74 10.21 10.60
N LEU A 76 -10.05 9.08 10.61
CA LEU A 76 -9.68 8.37 11.83
C LEU A 76 -8.79 9.20 12.76
N ARG A 77 -7.87 10.01 12.23
CA ARG A 77 -7.04 10.92 13.03
C ARG A 77 -7.80 12.06 13.72
N ARG A 78 -9.02 12.37 13.29
CA ARG A 78 -9.88 13.37 13.95
C ARG A 78 -10.77 12.74 15.02
N GLU A 79 -10.94 11.42 14.97
CA GLU A 79 -11.82 10.66 15.85
C GLU A 79 -11.06 9.94 16.99
N ASP A 80 -9.74 9.87 16.91
CA ASP A 80 -8.80 9.45 17.99
C ASP A 80 -8.46 10.62 18.92
#